data_AF-A0A2R6CLK3-F1
#
_entry.id   AF-A0A2R6CLK3-F1
#
_cell.length_a   1.000
_cell.length_b   1.000
_cell.length_c   1.000
_cell.angle_alpha   90.00
_cell.angle_beta   90.00
_cell.angle_gamma   90.00
#
_symmetry.space_group_name_H-M   'P 1'
#
loop_
_entity.id
_entity.type
_entity.pdbx_description
1 polymer ?
#
loop_
_entity_poly.entity_id
_entity_poly.type
_entity_poly.pdbx_seq_one_letter_code
_entity_poly.pdbx_strand_id
1 'polypeptide(L)'
;MAVSLSRDVLFGYRRFSLYNSPYVAHEGGCAIDLYPEDNVAPSPVPGEVIDTQAVKAPPKPYAATHDHLVLVDTGTHVARLLHVKPWVEPGDTVATGEAVGDLVRAGFFAPWVSNHIHLGFREHGADLYRASGSLPIEVGVDPDPVPWDGTGTVAERGRTWARLDVPSHPDPGGRFAGLASDGGVLDGGFPHYDCGGLLGPGDSAVIAGTSVGTVSGRDVGWHDCMVQVNGKAVTGIALFCGRDTFGIKLVGEGIDLSVGETVAVEVACE
;
A
#
# COMPACT_ATOMS: atom_id res chain seq x y z
N MET A 1 -2.45 8.60 20.25
CA MET A 1 -1.06 8.88 19.85
C MET A 1 -0.79 8.10 18.58
N ALA A 2 0.14 8.55 17.73
CA ALA A 2 0.55 7.77 16.56
C ALA A 2 1.64 6.75 16.95
N VAL A 3 1.72 5.64 16.23
CA VAL A 3 2.77 4.63 16.38
C VAL A 3 3.80 4.81 15.27
N SER A 4 5.05 5.05 15.61
CA SER A 4 6.12 5.26 14.63
C SER A 4 6.77 3.93 14.22
N LEU A 5 6.88 3.68 12.91
CA LEU A 5 7.66 2.58 12.36
C LEU A 5 9.04 3.07 11.93
N SER A 6 10.09 2.41 12.41
CA SER A 6 11.46 2.83 12.10
C SER A 6 11.82 2.60 10.63
N ARG A 7 12.81 3.35 10.16
CA ARG A 7 13.45 3.11 8.86
C ARG A 7 13.89 1.65 8.69
N ASP A 8 14.52 1.08 9.71
CA ASP A 8 15.07 -0.28 9.63
C ASP A 8 13.98 -1.34 9.40
N VAL A 9 12.82 -1.17 10.04
CA VAL A 9 11.64 -2.03 9.78
C VAL A 9 11.18 -1.87 8.33
N LEU A 10 10.98 -0.63 7.87
CA LEU A 10 10.49 -0.37 6.52
C LEU A 10 11.46 -0.87 5.45
N PHE A 11 12.77 -0.76 5.69
CA PHE A 11 13.81 -1.27 4.78
C PHE A 11 13.83 -2.81 4.68
N GLY A 12 13.09 -3.53 5.51
CA GLY A 12 12.82 -4.97 5.30
C GLY A 12 11.88 -5.26 4.13
N TYR A 13 11.25 -4.23 3.55
CA TYR A 13 10.22 -4.36 2.51
C TYR A 13 10.62 -3.60 1.24
N ARG A 14 10.14 -4.08 0.10
CA ARG A 14 10.39 -3.43 -1.20
C ARG A 14 9.50 -2.21 -1.42
N ARG A 15 8.30 -2.22 -0.85
CA ARG A 15 7.31 -1.15 -0.97
C ARG A 15 6.48 -1.05 0.30
N PHE A 16 5.88 0.11 0.51
CA PHE A 16 4.80 0.26 1.47
C PHE A 16 3.71 1.21 0.95
N SER A 17 2.54 1.13 1.57
CA SER A 17 1.45 2.10 1.40
C SER A 17 0.61 2.21 2.68
N LEU A 18 0.27 3.43 3.07
CA LEU A 18 -0.68 3.74 4.13
C LEU A 18 -2.12 3.88 3.62
N TYR A 19 -2.33 4.19 2.34
CA TYR A 19 -3.65 4.58 1.79
C TYR A 19 -4.17 3.69 0.65
N ASN A 20 -3.41 2.73 0.12
CA ASN A 20 -3.77 1.98 -1.09
C ASN A 20 -4.69 0.78 -0.81
N SER A 21 -5.79 1.04 -0.13
CA SER A 21 -6.80 0.04 0.22
C SER A 21 -8.14 0.72 0.52
N PRO A 22 -9.29 0.10 0.19
CA PRO A 22 -10.61 0.70 0.37
C PRO A 22 -11.13 0.60 1.82
N TYR A 23 -10.36 0.01 2.74
CA TYR A 23 -10.82 -0.24 4.11
C TYR A 23 -10.47 0.93 5.03
N VAL A 24 -11.41 1.27 5.91
CA VAL A 24 -11.38 2.42 6.85
C VAL A 24 -10.05 2.65 7.56
N ALA A 25 -9.28 1.59 7.87
CA ALA A 25 -7.98 1.77 8.51
C ALA A 25 -6.98 2.56 7.64
N HIS A 26 -7.13 2.51 6.32
CA HIS A 26 -6.29 3.25 5.38
C HIS A 26 -6.78 4.68 5.14
N GLU A 27 -8.02 5.03 5.51
CA GLU A 27 -8.57 6.37 5.26
C GLU A 27 -7.84 7.50 5.98
N GLY A 28 -7.18 7.19 7.10
CA GLY A 28 -6.36 8.14 7.85
C GLY A 28 -4.99 7.59 8.19
N GLY A 29 -4.43 6.70 7.36
CA GLY A 29 -3.13 6.05 7.57
C GLY A 29 -2.99 5.35 8.94
N CYS A 30 -4.04 4.68 9.38
CA CYS A 30 -4.10 3.87 10.61
C CYS A 30 -3.76 2.40 10.36
N ALA A 31 -3.34 2.07 9.14
CA ALA A 31 -2.72 0.82 8.76
C ALA A 31 -1.67 1.08 7.66
N ILE A 32 -0.75 0.13 7.52
CA ILE A 32 0.28 0.12 6.49
C ILE A 32 0.35 -1.25 5.84
N ASP A 33 0.35 -1.28 4.51
CA ASP A 33 0.60 -2.48 3.73
C ASP A 33 2.09 -2.55 3.39
N LEU A 34 2.73 -3.64 3.79
CA LEU A 34 4.16 -3.88 3.65
C LEU A 34 4.40 -5.02 2.66
N TYR A 35 5.19 -4.74 1.61
CA TYR A 35 5.36 -5.66 0.49
C TYR A 35 6.77 -6.28 0.53
N PRO A 36 6.92 -7.51 1.05
CA PRO A 36 8.21 -8.20 1.07
C PRO A 36 8.63 -8.66 -0.34
N GLU A 37 9.85 -9.15 -0.44
CA GLU A 37 10.42 -9.68 -1.68
C GLU A 37 9.73 -10.98 -2.14
N ASP A 38 9.45 -11.87 -1.19
CA ASP A 38 8.90 -13.20 -1.43
C ASP A 38 7.51 -13.36 -0.81
N ASN A 39 6.90 -14.53 -1.00
CA ASN A 39 5.63 -14.87 -0.34
C ASN A 39 5.77 -15.33 1.11
N VAL A 40 6.97 -15.23 1.70
CA VAL A 40 7.16 -15.43 3.14
C VAL A 40 7.04 -14.08 3.84
N ALA A 41 6.24 -14.03 4.91
CA ALA A 41 6.00 -12.82 5.67
C ALA A 41 7.08 -12.63 6.75
N PRO A 42 8.02 -11.68 6.61
CA PRO A 42 8.86 -11.26 7.73
C PRO A 42 8.03 -10.47 8.74
N SER A 43 8.27 -10.64 10.04
CA SER A 43 7.56 -9.86 11.05
C SER A 43 7.99 -8.39 11.01
N PRO A 44 7.07 -7.42 10.88
CA PRO A 44 7.41 -6.00 10.98
C PRO A 44 7.68 -5.55 12.41
N VAL A 45 7.38 -6.38 13.41
CA VAL A 45 7.47 -6.02 14.83
C VAL A 45 8.09 -7.17 15.63
N PRO A 46 8.85 -6.87 16.70
CA PRO A 46 9.20 -7.88 17.69
C PRO A 46 8.08 -8.00 18.72
N GLY A 47 7.94 -9.16 19.35
CA GLY A 47 6.99 -9.33 20.45
C GLY A 47 6.53 -10.76 20.67
N GLU A 48 5.58 -10.93 21.58
CA GLU A 48 4.92 -12.21 21.85
C GLU A 48 3.67 -12.34 20.98
N VAL A 49 3.50 -13.46 20.30
CA VAL A 49 2.26 -13.81 19.60
C VAL A 49 1.21 -14.13 20.66
N ILE A 50 0.14 -13.34 20.74
CA ILE A 50 -0.89 -13.52 21.77
C ILE A 50 -2.14 -14.24 21.25
N ASP A 51 -2.39 -14.21 19.94
CA ASP A 51 -3.48 -14.95 19.30
C ASP A 51 -3.26 -15.10 17.79
N THR A 52 -3.86 -16.13 17.21
CA THR A 52 -4.00 -16.27 15.75
C THR A 52 -5.42 -16.69 15.39
N GLN A 53 -5.97 -16.10 14.32
CA GLN A 53 -7.33 -16.38 13.86
C GLN A 53 -7.34 -16.66 12.37
N ALA A 54 -8.19 -17.61 11.97
CA ALA A 54 -8.55 -17.84 10.58
C ALA A 54 -9.99 -17.38 10.35
N VAL A 55 -10.19 -16.53 9.35
CA VAL A 55 -11.50 -16.01 8.97
C VAL A 55 -11.82 -16.39 7.53
N LYS A 56 -13.08 -16.71 7.25
CA LYS A 56 -13.50 -17.03 5.89
C LYS A 56 -13.39 -15.79 5.01
N ALA A 57 -12.63 -15.89 3.93
CA ALA A 57 -12.48 -14.79 2.98
C ALA A 57 -13.68 -14.74 2.00
N PRO A 58 -14.01 -13.57 1.45
CA PRO A 58 -14.98 -13.46 0.37
C PRO A 58 -14.59 -14.38 -0.79
N PRO A 59 -15.52 -15.17 -1.35
CA PRO A 59 -15.18 -16.10 -2.42
C PRO A 59 -14.80 -15.32 -3.68
N LYS A 60 -13.57 -15.54 -4.16
CA LYS A 60 -13.07 -15.07 -5.46
C LYS A 60 -12.32 -16.20 -6.16
N PRO A 61 -12.35 -16.31 -7.51
CA PRO A 61 -11.69 -17.39 -8.23
C PRO A 61 -10.17 -17.48 -8.01
N TYR A 62 -9.54 -16.38 -7.62
CA TYR A 62 -8.09 -16.27 -7.40
C TYR A 62 -7.68 -16.27 -5.92
N ALA A 63 -8.64 -16.31 -4.99
CA ALA A 63 -8.39 -16.10 -3.57
C ALA A 63 -8.38 -17.41 -2.79
N ALA A 64 -7.60 -17.44 -1.71
CA ALA A 64 -7.71 -18.46 -0.69
C ALA A 64 -9.10 -18.44 -0.04
N THR A 65 -9.53 -19.58 0.51
CA THR A 65 -10.82 -19.70 1.20
C THR A 65 -10.84 -19.00 2.56
N HIS A 66 -9.67 -18.85 3.17
CA HIS A 66 -9.48 -18.20 4.45
C HIS A 66 -8.43 -17.12 4.34
N ASP A 67 -8.61 -16.09 5.14
CA ASP A 67 -7.65 -15.06 5.46
C ASP A 67 -7.31 -15.19 6.96
N HIS A 68 -6.25 -14.52 7.40
CA HIS A 68 -5.67 -14.76 8.71
C HIS A 68 -5.31 -13.47 9.42
N LEU A 69 -5.44 -13.50 10.75
CA LEU A 69 -5.01 -12.45 11.67
C LEU A 69 -4.00 -13.06 12.65
N VAL A 70 -2.88 -12.36 12.84
CA VAL A 70 -1.89 -12.65 13.88
C VAL A 70 -1.81 -11.43 14.80
N LEU A 71 -1.97 -11.65 16.09
CA LEU A 71 -1.85 -10.61 17.12
C LEU A 71 -0.51 -10.75 17.81
N VAL A 72 0.28 -9.68 17.82
CA VAL A 72 1.60 -9.64 18.47
C VAL A 72 1.62 -8.53 19.51
N ASP A 73 1.84 -8.85 20.77
CA ASP A 73 2.08 -7.87 21.82
C ASP A 73 3.53 -7.38 21.74
N THR A 74 3.70 -6.10 21.41
CA THR A 74 5.00 -5.44 21.31
C THR A 74 5.51 -4.91 22.66
N GLY A 75 4.75 -5.12 23.74
CA GLY A 75 4.95 -4.56 25.07
C GLY A 75 4.39 -3.14 25.23
N THR A 76 4.22 -2.38 24.14
CA THR A 76 3.63 -1.03 24.17
C THR A 76 2.24 -0.98 23.54
N HIS A 77 2.02 -1.79 22.49
CA HIS A 77 0.77 -1.90 21.76
C HIS A 77 0.60 -3.34 21.26
N VAL A 78 -0.61 -3.70 20.85
CA VAL A 78 -0.86 -4.94 20.11
C VAL A 78 -0.84 -4.64 18.61
N ALA A 79 0.11 -5.26 17.90
CA ALA A 79 0.17 -5.26 16.45
C ALA A 79 -0.79 -6.31 15.86
N ARG A 80 -1.48 -5.92 14.79
CA ARG A 80 -2.41 -6.75 14.01
C ARG A 80 -1.79 -6.98 12.65
N LEU A 81 -1.39 -8.20 12.36
CA LEU A 81 -0.87 -8.61 11.06
C LEU A 81 -1.96 -9.39 10.34
N LEU A 82 -2.41 -8.90 9.20
CA LEU A 82 -3.39 -9.56 8.34
C LEU A 82 -2.72 -10.11 7.07
N HIS A 83 -3.41 -11.05 6.42
CA HIS A 83 -2.96 -11.69 5.16
C HIS A 83 -1.71 -12.56 5.32
N VAL A 84 -1.48 -13.07 6.52
CA VAL A 84 -0.37 -13.97 6.87
C VAL A 84 -0.93 -15.25 7.46
N LYS A 85 -0.81 -16.36 6.74
CA LYS A 85 -1.09 -17.69 7.30
C LYS A 85 0.06 -18.05 8.25
N PRO A 86 -0.18 -18.09 9.57
CA PRO A 86 0.90 -18.15 10.54
C PRO A 86 1.61 -19.50 10.56
N TRP A 87 2.92 -19.46 10.82
CA TRP A 87 3.74 -20.60 11.23
C TRP A 87 4.02 -20.58 12.74
N VAL A 88 3.59 -19.52 13.42
CA VAL A 88 3.75 -19.27 14.85
C VAL A 88 2.44 -19.51 15.59
N GLU A 89 2.54 -19.85 16.87
CA GLU A 89 1.43 -20.12 17.78
C GLU A 89 1.40 -19.10 18.93
N PRO A 90 0.24 -18.92 19.61
CA PRO A 90 0.18 -18.09 20.81
C PRO A 90 1.19 -18.55 21.88
N GLY A 91 1.96 -17.61 22.42
CA GLY A 91 3.07 -17.83 23.35
C GLY A 91 4.45 -17.81 22.70
N ASP A 92 4.54 -17.90 21.37
CA ASP A 92 5.81 -17.76 20.65
C ASP A 92 6.30 -16.30 20.71
N THR A 93 7.62 -16.11 20.78
CA THR A 93 8.24 -14.78 20.63
C THR A 93 8.88 -14.67 19.25
N VAL A 94 8.64 -13.55 18.57
CA VAL A 94 9.18 -13.27 17.24
C VAL A 94 10.08 -12.04 17.27
N ALA A 95 11.15 -12.07 16.47
CA ALA A 95 11.99 -10.91 16.20
C ALA A 95 11.54 -10.16 14.93
N THR A 96 11.88 -8.88 14.83
CA THR A 96 11.71 -8.13 13.57
C THR A 96 12.50 -8.81 12.45
N GLY A 97 11.85 -9.01 11.29
CA GLY A 97 12.43 -9.67 10.13
C GLY A 97 12.34 -11.20 10.17
N GLU A 98 11.96 -11.80 11.30
CA GLU A 98 11.77 -13.25 11.41
C GLU A 98 10.55 -13.71 10.59
N ALA A 99 10.67 -14.85 9.91
CA ALA A 99 9.59 -15.39 9.12
C ALA A 99 8.45 -15.90 10.02
N VAL A 100 7.24 -15.32 9.87
CA VAL A 100 6.08 -15.65 10.72
C VAL A 100 4.97 -16.39 9.97
N GLY A 101 5.08 -16.54 8.65
CA GLY A 101 4.08 -17.26 7.87
C GLY A 101 4.17 -17.06 6.37
N ASP A 102 3.20 -17.63 5.66
CA ASP A 102 3.02 -17.44 4.22
C ASP A 102 2.03 -16.30 3.95
N LEU A 103 2.33 -15.44 2.98
CA LEU A 103 1.37 -14.45 2.50
C LEU A 103 0.17 -15.12 1.83
N VAL A 104 -1.02 -14.59 2.14
CA VAL A 104 -2.29 -15.09 1.63
C VAL A 104 -2.87 -14.13 0.63
N ARG A 105 -3.21 -14.64 -0.55
CA ARG A 105 -4.03 -13.89 -1.51
C ARG A 105 -5.49 -13.91 -1.06
N ALA A 106 -5.88 -12.91 -0.29
CA ALA A 106 -7.21 -12.82 0.30
C ALA A 106 -8.28 -12.37 -0.71
N GLY A 107 -9.52 -12.82 -0.50
CA GLY A 107 -10.68 -12.40 -1.31
C GLY A 107 -11.11 -10.95 -1.11
N PHE A 108 -10.50 -10.28 -0.14
CA PHE A 108 -10.64 -8.85 0.15
C PHE A 108 -9.86 -7.95 -0.82
N PHE A 109 -8.89 -8.50 -1.56
CA PHE A 109 -8.04 -7.76 -2.47
C PHE A 109 -8.75 -7.47 -3.80
N ALA A 110 -8.52 -6.26 -4.32
CA ALA A 110 -8.78 -6.01 -5.73
C ALA A 110 -7.82 -6.84 -6.60
N PRO A 111 -8.21 -7.22 -7.85
CA PRO A 111 -7.42 -8.14 -8.66
C PRO A 111 -5.98 -7.70 -8.97
N TRP A 112 -5.70 -6.40 -8.94
CA TRP A 112 -4.37 -5.80 -9.18
C TRP A 112 -3.50 -5.67 -7.94
N VAL A 113 -4.05 -5.89 -6.74
CA VAL A 113 -3.30 -5.79 -5.49
C VAL A 113 -2.35 -6.99 -5.37
N SER A 114 -1.09 -6.68 -5.04
CA SER A 114 -0.08 -7.70 -4.76
C SER A 114 -0.22 -8.18 -3.32
N ASN A 115 0.20 -9.41 -3.03
CA ASN A 115 0.27 -9.91 -1.66
C ASN A 115 1.16 -8.99 -0.81
N HIS A 116 0.74 -8.74 0.43
CA HIS A 116 1.41 -7.86 1.38
C HIS A 116 1.01 -8.28 2.80
N ILE A 117 1.76 -7.78 3.79
CA ILE A 117 1.37 -7.81 5.20
C ILE A 117 0.62 -6.52 5.48
N HIS A 118 -0.63 -6.61 5.90
CA HIS A 118 -1.34 -5.45 6.42
C HIS A 118 -1.06 -5.35 7.93
N LEU A 119 -0.54 -4.20 8.37
CA LEU A 119 -0.15 -3.94 9.75
C LEU A 119 -0.97 -2.78 10.32
N GLY A 120 -1.57 -2.98 11.50
CA GLY A 120 -2.17 -1.93 12.31
C GLY A 120 -1.89 -2.12 13.79
N PHE A 121 -2.08 -1.09 14.62
CA PHE A 121 -1.80 -1.13 16.06
C PHE A 121 -3.02 -0.81 16.91
N ARG A 122 -3.09 -1.41 18.09
CA ARG A 122 -4.13 -1.19 19.11
C ARG A 122 -3.52 -0.97 20.48
N GLU A 123 -4.17 -0.13 21.26
CA GLU A 123 -3.96 -0.04 22.71
C GLU A 123 -4.38 -1.37 23.38
N HIS A 124 -3.69 -1.75 24.45
CA HIS A 124 -4.12 -2.87 25.28
C HIS A 124 -5.52 -2.60 25.86
N GLY A 125 -6.40 -3.61 25.81
CA GLY A 125 -7.79 -3.52 26.27
C GLY A 125 -8.79 -3.00 25.23
N ALA A 126 -8.35 -2.58 24.05
CA ALA A 126 -9.23 -2.33 22.92
C ALA A 126 -9.76 -3.65 22.29
N ASP A 127 -10.77 -3.56 21.44
CA ASP A 127 -11.20 -4.69 20.60
C ASP A 127 -10.13 -4.96 19.52
N LEU A 128 -9.39 -6.05 19.70
CA LEU A 128 -8.27 -6.46 18.84
C LEU A 128 -8.74 -7.10 17.52
N TYR A 129 -10.01 -7.51 17.43
CA TYR A 129 -10.56 -8.28 16.32
C TYR A 129 -11.35 -7.41 15.34
N ARG A 130 -11.94 -6.31 15.81
CA ARG A 130 -12.66 -5.36 14.97
C ARG A 130 -11.75 -4.72 13.92
N ALA A 131 -12.23 -4.66 12.67
CA ALA A 131 -11.50 -4.08 11.55
C ALA A 131 -11.08 -2.61 11.79
N SER A 132 -11.98 -1.79 12.33
CA SER A 132 -11.78 -0.36 12.61
C SER A 132 -11.20 -0.07 14.00
N GLY A 133 -10.54 1.07 14.19
CA GLY A 133 -10.05 1.59 15.48
C GLY A 133 -8.55 1.44 15.72
N SER A 134 -7.78 1.20 14.65
CA SER A 134 -6.32 1.16 14.73
C SER A 134 -5.77 2.56 14.97
N LEU A 135 -4.63 2.64 15.62
CA LEU A 135 -3.92 3.90 15.84
C LEU A 135 -3.29 4.42 14.54
N PRO A 136 -3.17 5.75 14.34
CA PRO A 136 -2.41 6.32 13.24
C PRO A 136 -0.96 5.82 13.24
N ILE A 137 -0.40 5.56 12.06
CA ILE A 137 1.00 5.14 11.88
C ILE A 137 1.81 6.29 11.32
N GLU A 138 2.97 6.57 11.91
CA GLU A 138 3.99 7.46 11.34
C GLU A 138 5.11 6.62 10.74
N VAL A 139 5.58 6.99 9.55
CA VAL A 139 6.70 6.31 8.89
C VAL A 139 8.00 7.05 9.19
N GLY A 140 9.01 6.33 9.68
CA GLY A 140 10.33 6.87 10.01
C GLY A 140 11.24 7.04 8.79
N VAL A 141 10.66 7.33 7.63
CA VAL A 141 11.35 7.60 6.36
C VAL A 141 10.67 8.78 5.68
N ASP A 142 11.47 9.54 4.93
CA ASP A 142 11.00 10.60 4.06
C ASP A 142 11.15 10.11 2.61
N PRO A 143 10.08 9.63 1.94
CA PRO A 143 10.17 9.16 0.57
C PRO A 143 10.49 10.29 -0.41
N ASP A 144 11.36 10.02 -1.39
CA ASP A 144 11.72 10.99 -2.43
C ASP A 144 10.53 11.22 -3.39
N PRO A 145 10.09 12.48 -3.59
CA PRO A 145 9.12 12.82 -4.61
C PRO A 145 9.75 12.76 -5.99
N VAL A 146 9.22 11.91 -6.87
CA VAL A 146 9.69 11.77 -8.25
C VAL A 146 8.67 12.35 -9.23
N PRO A 147 9.02 13.40 -9.99
CA PRO A 147 8.09 14.04 -10.93
C PRO A 147 7.78 13.12 -12.11
N TRP A 148 6.57 13.27 -12.64
CA TRP A 148 6.10 12.53 -13.80
C TRP A 148 5.20 13.42 -14.66
N ASP A 149 5.40 13.37 -15.97
CA ASP A 149 4.71 14.22 -16.94
C ASP A 149 3.46 13.55 -17.56
N GLY A 150 3.11 12.35 -17.10
CA GLY A 150 1.99 11.58 -17.65
C GLY A 150 2.37 10.60 -18.76
N THR A 151 3.64 10.51 -19.17
CA THR A 151 4.07 9.62 -20.26
C THR A 151 4.90 8.44 -19.79
N GLY A 152 4.93 7.34 -20.54
CA GLY A 152 5.86 6.25 -20.25
C GLY A 152 5.71 5.03 -21.15
N THR A 153 6.61 4.07 -21.01
CA THR A 153 6.53 2.79 -21.74
C THR A 153 6.16 1.68 -20.77
N VAL A 154 5.27 0.79 -21.20
CA VAL A 154 4.85 -0.37 -20.40
C VAL A 154 6.03 -1.32 -20.22
N ALA A 155 6.59 -1.34 -19.01
CA ALA A 155 7.71 -2.19 -18.64
C ALA A 155 7.25 -3.62 -18.29
N GLU A 156 6.08 -3.72 -17.67
CA GLU A 156 5.56 -4.95 -17.11
C GLU A 156 4.03 -4.92 -17.11
N ARG A 157 3.40 -6.09 -17.24
CA ARG A 157 1.94 -6.18 -17.14
C ARG A 157 1.47 -7.45 -16.43
N GLY A 158 0.37 -7.30 -15.72
CA GLY A 158 -0.48 -8.40 -15.28
C GLY A 158 -1.80 -8.41 -16.04
N ARG A 159 -2.74 -9.28 -15.63
CA ARG A 159 -4.07 -9.35 -16.24
C ARG A 159 -4.94 -8.11 -16.00
N THR A 160 -4.64 -7.36 -14.95
CA THR A 160 -5.49 -6.30 -14.39
C THR A 160 -4.71 -5.03 -14.06
N TRP A 161 -3.45 -4.97 -14.50
CA TRP A 161 -2.56 -3.84 -14.27
C TRP A 161 -1.43 -3.80 -15.29
N ALA A 162 -0.86 -2.62 -15.50
CA ALA A 162 0.36 -2.39 -16.26
C ALA A 162 1.25 -1.41 -15.48
N ARG A 163 2.56 -1.63 -15.47
CA ARG A 163 3.53 -0.72 -14.85
C ARG A 163 4.35 -0.05 -15.92
N LEU A 164 4.41 1.27 -15.87
CA LEU A 164 5.27 2.09 -16.71
C LEU A 164 6.71 2.08 -16.17
N ASP A 165 7.68 2.21 -17.06
CA ASP A 165 9.11 2.30 -16.74
C ASP A 165 9.50 3.64 -16.10
N VAL A 166 8.71 4.68 -16.33
CA VAL A 166 8.92 6.02 -15.80
C VAL A 166 7.80 6.45 -14.84
N PRO A 167 8.12 7.32 -13.87
CA PRO A 167 9.48 7.81 -13.60
C PRO A 167 10.37 6.75 -12.92
N SER A 168 11.66 6.77 -13.24
CA SER A 168 12.64 5.83 -12.70
C SER A 168 12.96 6.14 -11.24
N HIS A 169 13.26 5.11 -10.45
CA HIS A 169 13.68 5.28 -9.08
C HIS A 169 15.04 6.02 -9.02
N PRO A 170 15.20 7.10 -8.23
CA PRO A 170 16.40 7.92 -8.25
C PRO A 170 17.61 7.26 -7.57
N ASP A 171 17.39 6.37 -6.60
CA ASP A 171 18.44 5.66 -5.87
C ASP A 171 17.98 4.27 -5.37
N PRO A 172 17.85 3.29 -6.29
CA PRO A 172 17.37 1.94 -5.98
C PRO A 172 18.07 1.31 -4.77
N GLY A 173 17.27 0.89 -3.77
CA GLY A 173 17.74 0.24 -2.55
C GLY A 173 18.25 1.20 -1.46
N GLY A 174 18.57 2.45 -1.81
CA GLY A 174 19.09 3.45 -0.86
C GLY A 174 18.01 4.20 -0.07
N ARG A 175 16.82 4.35 -0.67
CA ARG A 175 15.67 5.09 -0.11
C ARG A 175 14.36 4.67 -0.74
N PHE A 176 13.26 5.12 -0.16
CA PHE A 176 11.94 5.02 -0.79
C PHE A 176 11.72 6.21 -1.72
N ALA A 177 10.99 5.99 -2.80
CA ALA A 177 10.54 7.01 -3.72
C ALA A 177 9.08 6.77 -4.11
N GLY A 178 8.36 7.84 -4.46
CA GLY A 178 6.99 7.75 -4.94
C GLY A 178 6.62 8.92 -5.84
N LEU A 179 5.36 8.97 -6.27
CA LEU A 179 4.92 9.97 -7.25
C LEU A 179 4.89 11.34 -6.59
N ALA A 180 5.67 12.29 -7.13
CA ALA A 180 5.70 13.65 -6.62
C ALA A 180 4.35 14.34 -6.78
N SER A 181 3.95 15.05 -5.74
CA SER A 181 2.86 16.03 -5.76
C SER A 181 3.16 17.11 -4.75
N ASP A 182 3.20 18.37 -5.18
CA ASP A 182 3.28 19.54 -4.31
C ASP A 182 4.35 19.46 -3.19
N GLY A 183 5.51 18.87 -3.51
CA GLY A 183 6.63 18.71 -2.57
C GLY A 183 6.62 17.42 -1.73
N GLY A 184 5.53 16.64 -1.77
CA GLY A 184 5.40 15.35 -1.11
C GLY A 184 5.22 14.18 -2.10
N VAL A 185 4.99 12.99 -1.54
CA VAL A 185 4.75 11.74 -2.27
C VAL A 185 3.29 11.29 -2.13
N LEU A 186 2.62 11.08 -3.25
CA LEU A 186 1.27 10.54 -3.26
C LEU A 186 1.24 9.05 -2.92
N ASP A 187 0.21 8.68 -2.16
CA ASP A 187 -0.10 7.32 -1.77
C ASP A 187 -1.62 7.07 -1.86
N GLY A 188 -2.03 5.83 -2.15
CA GLY A 188 -3.44 5.48 -2.30
C GLY A 188 -3.83 4.89 -3.65
N GLY A 189 -5.13 4.75 -3.87
CA GLY A 189 -5.70 4.29 -5.13
C GLY A 189 -6.44 5.41 -5.84
N PHE A 190 -5.74 6.18 -6.66
CA PHE A 190 -6.36 7.31 -7.37
C PHE A 190 -7.09 6.83 -8.64
N PRO A 191 -8.31 7.29 -8.95
CA PRO A 191 -9.34 7.82 -8.05
C PRO A 191 -10.28 6.70 -7.54
N HIS A 192 -9.84 5.43 -7.58
CA HIS A 192 -10.69 4.26 -7.36
C HIS A 192 -10.87 3.86 -5.89
N TYR A 193 -10.19 4.54 -4.97
CA TYR A 193 -10.48 4.54 -3.54
C TYR A 193 -10.89 5.95 -3.11
N ASP A 194 -11.75 6.03 -2.10
CA ASP A 194 -12.41 7.28 -1.69
C ASP A 194 -11.43 8.34 -1.13
N CYS A 195 -10.22 7.93 -0.75
CA CYS A 195 -9.20 8.79 -0.18
C CYS A 195 -7.78 8.36 -0.59
N GLY A 196 -6.83 9.24 -0.34
CA GLY A 196 -5.41 9.00 -0.50
C GLY A 196 -4.60 9.66 0.59
N GLY A 197 -3.28 9.70 0.39
CA GLY A 197 -2.38 10.42 1.27
C GLY A 197 -1.30 11.18 0.51
N LEU A 198 -0.79 12.22 1.16
CA LEU A 198 0.41 12.93 0.76
C LEU A 198 1.45 12.81 1.88
N LEU A 199 2.54 12.11 1.60
CA LEU A 199 3.66 11.93 2.52
C LEU A 199 4.69 13.02 2.26
N GLY A 200 4.74 14.01 3.15
CA GLY A 200 5.62 15.17 3.03
C GLY A 200 4.84 16.49 3.08
N PRO A 201 5.47 17.61 2.73
CA PRO A 201 4.79 18.90 2.64
C PRO A 201 3.85 18.95 1.42
N GLY A 202 2.88 19.84 1.47
CA GLY A 202 1.96 20.15 0.36
C GLY A 202 0.53 20.38 0.87
N ASP A 203 -0.25 21.14 0.11
CA ASP A 203 -1.66 21.40 0.37
C ASP A 203 -2.58 20.92 -0.79
N SER A 204 -1.97 20.49 -1.89
CA SER A 204 -2.69 20.01 -3.08
C SER A 204 -2.16 18.67 -3.60
N ALA A 205 -3.06 17.87 -4.15
CA ALA A 205 -2.70 16.66 -4.89
C ALA A 205 -2.69 16.95 -6.39
N VAL A 206 -1.59 16.64 -7.07
CA VAL A 206 -1.37 16.91 -8.49
C VAL A 206 -0.78 15.68 -9.16
N ILE A 207 -1.36 15.27 -10.29
CA ILE A 207 -0.85 14.18 -11.12
C ILE A 207 -0.79 14.68 -12.56
N ALA A 208 0.38 14.53 -13.20
CA ALA A 208 0.61 14.96 -14.59
C ALA A 208 0.14 16.41 -14.87
N GLY A 209 0.39 17.31 -13.91
CA GLY A 209 0.01 18.74 -13.99
C GLY A 209 -1.46 19.05 -13.73
N THR A 210 -2.30 18.05 -13.45
CA THR A 210 -3.73 18.22 -13.13
C THR A 210 -3.93 18.19 -11.62
N SER A 211 -4.68 19.14 -11.07
CA SER A 211 -5.10 19.08 -9.67
C SER A 211 -6.14 17.98 -9.50
N VAL A 212 -5.84 17.00 -8.66
CA VAL A 212 -6.63 15.78 -8.49
C VAL A 212 -7.22 15.62 -7.09
N GLY A 213 -6.93 16.54 -6.18
CA GLY A 213 -7.43 16.46 -4.81
C GLY A 213 -6.90 17.57 -3.91
N THR A 214 -7.50 17.66 -2.73
CA THR A 214 -7.12 18.59 -1.66
C THR A 214 -6.50 17.83 -0.49
N VAL A 215 -5.45 18.39 0.10
CA VAL A 215 -4.75 17.79 1.24
C VAL A 215 -5.24 18.42 2.54
N SER A 216 -5.58 17.60 3.53
CA SER A 216 -5.87 18.01 4.90
C SER A 216 -4.99 17.22 5.87
N GLY A 217 -3.97 17.88 6.43
CA GLY A 217 -2.92 17.18 7.17
C GLY A 217 -2.09 16.33 6.21
N ARG A 218 -2.28 15.01 6.24
CA ARG A 218 -1.67 14.07 5.30
C ARG A 218 -2.70 13.35 4.43
N ASP A 219 -3.99 13.53 4.69
CA ASP A 219 -5.07 12.83 4.00
C ASP A 219 -5.43 13.62 2.73
N VAL A 220 -5.66 12.92 1.64
CA VAL A 220 -6.06 13.49 0.36
C VAL A 220 -7.51 13.13 0.09
N GLY A 221 -8.36 14.15 -0.07
CA GLY A 221 -9.68 13.99 -0.65
C GLY A 221 -9.57 14.16 -2.17
N TRP A 222 -9.80 13.08 -2.93
CA TRP A 222 -9.76 13.14 -4.39
C TRP A 222 -10.91 13.98 -4.94
N HIS A 223 -10.64 14.67 -6.04
CA HIS A 223 -11.69 15.25 -6.88
C HIS A 223 -12.36 14.15 -7.70
N ASP A 224 -13.54 14.44 -8.27
CA ASP A 224 -14.15 13.53 -9.22
C ASP A 224 -13.35 13.57 -10.52
N CYS A 225 -12.53 12.55 -10.72
CA CYS A 225 -11.55 12.48 -11.80
C CYS A 225 -11.65 11.16 -12.55
N MET A 226 -11.21 11.20 -13.80
CA MET A 226 -11.03 10.04 -14.65
C MET A 226 -9.57 9.96 -15.11
N VAL A 227 -9.04 8.73 -15.16
CA VAL A 227 -7.73 8.44 -15.75
C VAL A 227 -7.94 7.78 -17.10
N GLN A 228 -7.30 8.30 -18.13
CA GLN A 228 -7.32 7.76 -19.48
C GLN A 228 -5.92 7.40 -19.94
N VAL A 229 -5.80 6.31 -20.68
CA VAL A 229 -4.56 5.88 -21.31
C VAL A 229 -4.85 5.74 -22.80
N ASN A 230 -4.15 6.52 -23.63
CA ASN A 230 -4.40 6.59 -25.07
C ASN A 230 -5.89 6.82 -25.41
N GLY A 231 -6.55 7.70 -24.66
CA GLY A 231 -7.97 8.06 -24.81
C GLY A 231 -8.98 7.02 -24.31
N LYS A 232 -8.54 5.94 -23.65
CA LYS A 232 -9.42 4.93 -23.03
C LYS A 232 -9.38 5.03 -21.52
N ALA A 233 -10.55 5.07 -20.89
CA ALA A 233 -10.66 5.06 -19.44
C ALA A 233 -10.05 3.78 -18.84
N VAL A 234 -9.29 3.95 -17.76
CA VAL A 234 -8.82 2.87 -16.89
C VAL A 234 -9.38 3.08 -15.48
N THR A 235 -9.29 2.06 -14.62
CA THR A 235 -9.78 2.19 -13.24
C THR A 235 -8.96 3.22 -12.44
N GLY A 236 -7.67 3.32 -12.70
CA GLY A 236 -6.86 4.40 -12.13
C GLY A 236 -5.38 4.06 -11.99
N ILE A 237 -4.75 4.68 -11.01
CA ILE A 237 -3.34 4.54 -10.64
C ILE A 237 -3.25 4.03 -9.20
N ALA A 238 -2.54 2.93 -9.01
CA ALA A 238 -2.14 2.45 -7.69
C ALA A 238 -0.84 3.16 -7.29
N LEU A 239 -0.94 4.05 -6.29
CA LEU A 239 0.15 4.86 -5.74
C LEU A 239 0.75 4.14 -4.53
N PHE A 240 2.07 4.24 -4.36
CA PHE A 240 2.83 3.59 -3.29
C PHE A 240 4.24 4.17 -3.22
N CYS A 241 4.93 3.90 -2.11
CA CYS A 241 6.36 4.16 -1.97
C CYS A 241 7.16 2.89 -2.29
N GLY A 242 8.08 2.97 -3.25
CA GLY A 242 8.97 1.85 -3.62
C GLY A 242 10.42 2.12 -3.30
N ARG A 243 11.13 1.08 -2.83
CA ARG A 243 12.55 1.14 -2.44
C ARG A 243 13.49 0.74 -3.57
N ASP A 244 13.17 -0.35 -4.28
CA ASP A 244 14.08 -0.97 -5.24
C ASP A 244 13.77 -0.54 -6.68
N THR A 245 12.48 -0.38 -6.99
CA THR A 245 12.00 -0.01 -8.32
C THR A 245 10.83 0.95 -8.19
N PHE A 246 10.69 1.83 -9.18
CA PHE A 246 9.59 2.77 -9.26
C PHE A 246 9.05 2.84 -10.70
N GLY A 247 7.86 3.42 -10.83
CA GLY A 247 7.11 3.54 -12.06
C GLY A 247 5.61 3.55 -11.78
N ILE A 248 4.84 4.13 -12.69
CA ILE A 248 3.39 4.28 -12.51
C ILE A 248 2.68 2.94 -12.74
N LYS A 249 1.89 2.51 -11.76
CA LYS A 249 1.06 1.31 -11.86
C LYS A 249 -0.37 1.66 -12.22
N LEU A 250 -0.71 1.50 -13.49
CA LEU A 250 -2.07 1.61 -14.02
C LEU A 250 -2.85 0.35 -13.66
N VAL A 251 -4.11 0.50 -13.28
CA VAL A 251 -4.98 -0.61 -12.86
C VAL A 251 -6.31 -0.59 -13.60
N GLY A 252 -6.86 -1.78 -13.83
CA GLY A 252 -8.21 -1.95 -14.36
C GLY A 252 -8.52 -3.36 -14.85
N GLU A 253 -9.76 -3.79 -14.68
CA GLU A 253 -10.23 -5.05 -15.24
C GLU A 253 -10.29 -4.93 -16.76
N GLY A 254 -9.41 -5.65 -17.47
CA GLY A 254 -9.35 -5.58 -18.94
C GLY A 254 -8.47 -4.46 -19.48
N ILE A 255 -7.50 -3.96 -18.71
CA ILE A 255 -6.46 -3.07 -19.24
C ILE A 255 -5.73 -3.76 -20.40
N ASP A 256 -5.81 -3.16 -21.58
CA ASP A 256 -5.28 -3.71 -22.83
C ASP A 256 -4.05 -2.91 -23.27
N LEU A 257 -2.93 -3.18 -22.59
CA LEU A 257 -1.64 -2.56 -22.87
C LEU A 257 -0.58 -3.64 -23.07
N SER A 258 0.32 -3.43 -24.02
CA SER A 258 1.39 -4.38 -24.36
C SER A 258 2.74 -3.94 -23.80
N VAL A 259 3.57 -4.87 -23.36
CA VAL A 259 4.95 -4.54 -22.96
C VAL A 259 5.70 -3.93 -24.15
N GLY A 260 6.38 -2.81 -23.90
CA GLY A 260 7.04 -2.00 -24.95
C GLY A 260 6.14 -0.96 -25.62
N GLU A 261 4.84 -0.91 -25.29
CA GLU A 261 3.93 0.15 -25.75
C GLU A 261 4.21 1.45 -25.00
N THR A 262 4.42 2.54 -25.75
CA THR A 262 4.48 3.89 -25.19
C THR A 262 3.07 4.45 -25.06
N VAL A 263 2.76 5.00 -23.89
CA VAL A 263 1.43 5.53 -23.56
C VAL A 263 1.52 6.96 -23.06
N ALA A 264 0.45 7.71 -23.32
CA ALA A 264 0.16 8.96 -22.63
C ALA A 264 -1.02 8.73 -21.67
N VAL A 265 -0.83 9.14 -20.43
CA VAL A 265 -1.83 9.10 -19.36
C VAL A 265 -2.37 10.50 -19.17
N GLU A 266 -3.66 10.65 -19.37
CA GLU A 266 -4.38 11.90 -19.18
C GLU A 266 -5.26 11.78 -17.95
N VAL A 267 -5.29 12.84 -17.15
CA VAL A 267 -6.16 12.97 -15.99
C VAL A 267 -7.10 14.14 -16.24
N ALA A 268 -8.39 13.90 -16.10
CA ALA A 268 -9.42 14.94 -16.21
C ALA A 268 -10.26 14.92 -14.95
N CYS A 269 -10.51 16.08 -14.35
CA CYS A 269 -11.33 16.25 -13.16
C CYS A 269 -12.45 17.26 -13.44
N GLU A 270 -13.60 17.07 -12.82
CA GLU A 270 -14.76 17.98 -12.90
C GLU A 270 -14.61 19.24 -12.04
#